data_AF-A0A4Y5Z404-F1
#
_entry.id   AF-A0A4Y5Z404-F1
#
_cell.length_a   1.000
_cell.length_b   1.000
_cell.length_c   1.000
_cell.angle_alpha   90.00
_cell.angle_beta   90.00
_cell.angle_gamma   90.00
#
_symmetry.space_group_name_H-M   'P 1'
#
loop_
_entity.id
_entity.type
_entity.pdbx_description
1 polymer ?
#
loop_
_entity_poly.entity_id
_entity_poly.type
_entity_poly.pdbx_seq_one_letter_code
_entity_poly.pdbx_strand_id
1 'polypeptide(L)'
;MDARALHPSARHPPSAGRGRRGLLRCARPRLRHRPAPRMAYRLAGTAPRHPAHPRHPPRPRNTERRGRVAPPRTRQRPFASPHRNRMTRTKTSPLLTTRYGLCAPSPSDAPAARALQFYGEWAEQETDLLSGLVTDGHHVVEIGGDFGAHTLWLARAVGDTGAVHVIEPRRLPFQQLCANVALNQLPNVFTHHAWLGDADGMHELDGEAVRKATLDGLALPALHLLKINLAHALPDALAGAARTLRDHRPVLYARLSGLEAAEHEVDAIKALGYRAWSHTPPLFNPENHAGAVRNIFPGIVTCNVIAAHGESGIEFETGIEL
;
A
#
# COMPACT_ATOMS: atom_id res chain seq x y z
N MET A 1 -38.36 -43.07 -20.90
CA MET A 1 -38.32 -44.47 -21.37
C MET A 1 -36.84 -44.74 -21.59
N ASP A 2 -36.08 -45.41 -20.72
CA ASP A 2 -36.35 -46.55 -19.86
C ASP A 2 -35.87 -46.37 -18.41
N ALA A 3 -36.46 -47.16 -17.52
CA ALA A 3 -36.21 -47.24 -16.10
C ALA A 3 -35.96 -48.69 -15.68
N ARG A 4 -35.35 -48.84 -14.49
CA ARG A 4 -35.28 -50.00 -13.54
C ARG A 4 -33.86 -50.55 -13.39
N ALA A 5 -33.15 -50.30 -12.28
CA ALA A 5 -33.36 -50.68 -10.86
C ALA A 5 -32.66 -52.01 -10.52
N LEU A 6 -31.79 -51.99 -9.49
CA LEU A 6 -31.77 -52.91 -8.33
C LEU A 6 -30.49 -52.70 -7.46
N HIS A 7 -30.72 -52.23 -6.22
CA HIS A 7 -29.90 -52.47 -5.01
C HIS A 7 -30.49 -53.73 -4.29
N PRO A 8 -30.04 -54.24 -3.10
CA PRO A 8 -28.97 -53.82 -2.16
C PRO A 8 -28.14 -55.00 -1.54
N SER A 9 -27.14 -54.70 -0.69
CA SER A 9 -27.04 -55.35 0.64
C SER A 9 -26.03 -54.61 1.55
N ALA A 10 -26.35 -54.56 2.85
CA ALA A 10 -25.73 -53.75 3.89
C ALA A 10 -24.87 -54.60 4.85
N ARG A 11 -23.86 -53.99 5.49
CA ARG A 11 -23.37 -54.37 6.83
C ARG A 11 -22.85 -53.14 7.61
N HIS A 12 -23.26 -53.02 8.87
CA HIS A 12 -22.83 -52.08 9.92
C HIS A 12 -22.03 -52.87 11.02
N PRO A 13 -21.58 -52.27 12.14
CA PRO A 13 -20.30 -51.57 12.40
C PRO A 13 -19.44 -52.34 13.47
N PRO A 14 -18.44 -51.72 14.14
CA PRO A 14 -18.71 -51.23 15.50
C PRO A 14 -17.90 -49.99 15.94
N SER A 15 -18.06 -49.67 17.23
CA SER A 15 -18.08 -48.38 17.93
C SER A 15 -16.79 -47.91 18.64
N ALA A 16 -16.74 -46.58 18.84
CA ALA A 16 -16.33 -45.80 20.02
C ALA A 16 -14.94 -45.98 20.68
N GLY A 17 -14.16 -44.87 20.66
CA GLY A 17 -13.06 -44.60 21.58
C GLY A 17 -13.13 -43.15 22.10
N ARG A 18 -13.27 -42.98 23.41
CA ARG A 18 -13.26 -41.70 24.13
C ARG A 18 -11.83 -41.13 24.20
N GLY A 19 -11.66 -39.83 23.98
CA GLY A 19 -10.35 -39.18 24.12
C GLY A 19 -10.40 -37.66 24.32
N ARG A 20 -10.46 -37.24 25.59
CA ARG A 20 -9.93 -36.01 26.24
C ARG A 20 -10.02 -34.66 25.50
N ARG A 21 -10.79 -33.75 26.11
CA ARG A 21 -10.76 -32.29 25.93
C ARG A 21 -9.38 -31.73 26.32
N GLY A 22 -8.66 -31.15 25.35
CA GLY A 22 -7.48 -30.33 25.56
C GLY A 22 -7.76 -28.89 25.14
N LEU A 23 -7.50 -27.94 26.03
CA LEU A 23 -7.59 -26.49 25.81
C LEU A 23 -6.68 -26.05 24.65
N LEU A 24 -7.27 -25.60 23.54
CA LEU A 24 -6.54 -24.94 22.46
C LEU A 24 -6.22 -23.49 22.87
N ARG A 25 -4.95 -23.26 23.22
CA ARG A 25 -4.34 -21.94 23.30
C ARG A 25 -4.39 -21.27 21.93
N CYS A 26 -4.86 -20.01 21.91
CA CYS A 26 -4.85 -19.14 20.76
C CYS A 26 -3.40 -18.86 20.32
N ALA A 27 -2.94 -19.51 19.25
CA ALA A 27 -1.64 -19.25 18.63
C ALA A 27 -1.81 -18.14 17.58
N ARG A 28 -1.01 -17.07 17.70
CA ARG A 28 -0.90 -16.01 16.68
C ARG A 28 -0.45 -16.63 15.34
N PRO A 29 -1.04 -16.28 14.19
CA PRO A 29 -0.54 -16.76 12.91
C PRO A 29 0.84 -16.16 12.66
N ARG A 30 1.86 -17.02 12.57
CA ARG A 30 3.15 -16.66 11.97
C ARG A 30 2.92 -16.59 10.47
N LEU A 31 2.93 -15.38 9.90
CA LEU A 31 3.06 -15.17 8.46
C LEU A 31 4.32 -15.91 7.99
N ARG A 32 4.14 -16.99 7.23
CA ARG A 32 5.23 -17.60 6.50
C ARG A 32 5.50 -16.71 5.29
N HIS A 33 6.49 -15.84 5.39
CA HIS A 33 7.11 -15.25 4.20
C HIS A 33 7.66 -16.40 3.36
N ARG A 34 7.05 -16.66 2.20
CA ARG A 34 7.76 -17.32 1.10
C ARG A 34 8.58 -16.24 0.38
N PRO A 35 9.85 -16.49 0.05
CA PRO A 35 10.60 -15.57 -0.79
C PRO A 35 9.95 -15.56 -2.18
N ALA A 36 9.75 -14.36 -2.73
CA ALA A 36 9.43 -14.16 -4.14
C ALA A 36 10.50 -14.82 -5.03
N PRO A 37 10.19 -15.24 -6.26
CA PRO A 37 11.21 -15.66 -7.20
C PRO A 37 12.26 -14.54 -7.32
N ARG A 38 13.53 -14.89 -7.08
CA ARG A 38 14.65 -13.96 -7.22
C ARG A 38 14.75 -13.54 -8.69
N MET A 39 14.21 -12.38 -9.02
CA MET A 39 14.56 -11.67 -10.25
C MET A 39 15.97 -11.11 -10.04
N ALA A 40 16.91 -11.54 -10.88
CA ALA A 40 18.33 -11.23 -10.70
C ALA A 40 18.65 -9.88 -11.33
N TYR A 41 18.93 -8.86 -10.51
CA TYR A 41 19.59 -7.64 -10.96
C TYR A 41 21.05 -7.63 -10.48
N ARG A 42 21.97 -7.16 -11.32
CA ARG A 42 23.40 -7.02 -11.00
C ARG A 42 23.69 -5.58 -10.55
N LEU A 43 24.15 -5.42 -9.31
CA LEU A 43 24.75 -4.18 -8.82
C LEU A 43 26.29 -4.27 -8.95
N ALA A 44 26.92 -3.29 -9.58
CA ALA A 44 28.37 -3.14 -9.59
C ALA A 44 28.80 -2.36 -8.33
N GLY A 45 29.57 -2.99 -7.45
CA GLY A 45 29.94 -2.44 -6.14
C GLY A 45 31.28 -1.72 -6.11
N THR A 46 31.32 -0.56 -5.44
CA THR A 46 32.52 -0.01 -4.79
C THR A 46 32.08 0.75 -3.52
N ALA A 47 32.60 0.34 -2.36
CA ALA A 47 32.30 0.94 -1.05
C ALA A 47 33.43 1.88 -0.58
N PRO A 48 33.15 3.04 0.02
CA PRO A 48 34.13 3.80 0.78
C PRO A 48 34.06 3.54 2.30
N ARG A 49 35.22 3.67 2.95
CA ARG A 49 35.52 3.37 4.36
C ARG A 49 35.18 4.54 5.29
N HIS A 50 34.67 4.23 6.49
CA HIS A 50 34.48 5.15 7.63
C HIS A 50 35.79 5.45 8.38
N PRO A 51 35.92 6.64 9.00
CA PRO A 51 36.78 6.84 10.16
C PRO A 51 36.01 7.09 11.46
N ALA A 52 36.72 6.87 12.57
CA ALA A 52 36.23 6.62 13.93
C ALA A 52 35.99 7.86 14.83
N HIS A 53 35.26 7.61 15.93
CA HIS A 53 34.91 8.46 17.08
C HIS A 53 36.05 9.24 17.76
N PRO A 54 35.69 10.28 18.56
CA PRO A 54 36.01 10.21 19.99
C PRO A 54 34.89 10.68 20.96
N ARG A 55 35.18 10.54 22.26
CA ARG A 55 34.32 10.32 23.44
C ARG A 55 33.83 11.60 24.17
N HIS A 56 32.79 11.42 25.01
CA HIS A 56 32.12 12.37 25.94
C HIS A 56 32.98 13.01 27.04
N PRO A 57 32.46 14.10 27.65
CA PRO A 57 32.34 14.21 29.12
C PRO A 57 30.92 14.66 29.61
N PRO A 58 30.64 14.65 30.94
CA PRO A 58 29.34 14.23 31.50
C PRO A 58 28.38 15.35 31.95
N ARG A 59 27.13 14.93 32.23
CA ARG A 59 25.99 15.73 32.72
C ARG A 59 26.10 16.10 34.21
N PRO A 60 25.55 17.26 34.65
CA PRO A 60 25.22 17.48 36.05
C PRO A 60 23.80 16.99 36.39
N ARG A 61 23.68 16.40 37.58
CA ARG A 61 22.43 16.04 38.27
C ARG A 61 21.73 17.30 38.74
N ASN A 62 20.40 17.33 38.65
CA ASN A 62 19.62 18.17 39.55
C ASN A 62 18.50 17.37 40.22
N THR A 63 18.60 17.33 41.54
CA THR A 63 17.62 16.89 42.51
C THR A 63 16.55 17.95 42.64
N GLU A 64 15.27 17.59 42.56
CA GLU A 64 14.25 18.17 43.45
C GLU A 64 12.95 17.35 43.37
N ARG A 65 12.66 16.66 44.47
CA ARG A 65 11.33 16.14 44.79
C ARG A 65 10.51 17.29 45.37
N ARG A 66 9.37 17.61 44.76
CA ARG A 66 8.27 18.29 45.46
C ARG A 66 6.96 17.60 45.12
N GLY A 67 6.34 17.06 46.16
CA GLY A 67 5.06 16.38 46.08
C GLY A 67 3.94 17.33 45.66
N ARG A 68 2.95 16.77 44.96
CA ARG A 68 1.63 17.39 44.80
C ARG A 68 0.54 16.36 45.07
N VAL A 69 -0.43 16.84 45.82
CA VAL A 69 -1.55 16.17 46.47
C VAL A 69 -2.60 15.76 45.43
N ALA A 70 -3.19 14.58 45.59
CA ALA A 70 -4.29 14.08 44.76
C ALA A 70 -5.66 14.62 45.25
N PRO A 71 -6.60 14.99 44.37
CA PRO A 71 -7.95 15.40 44.77
C PRO A 71 -8.87 14.18 45.03
N PRO A 72 -9.98 14.37 45.78
CA PRO A 72 -10.78 13.26 46.31
C PRO A 72 -11.66 12.59 45.24
N ARG A 73 -11.78 11.26 45.38
CA ARG A 73 -12.65 10.40 44.56
C ARG A 73 -14.13 10.59 44.95
N THR A 74 -14.92 11.18 44.07
CA THR A 74 -16.38 11.13 44.12
C THR A 74 -16.87 9.73 43.70
N ARG A 75 -17.58 9.04 44.60
CA ARG A 75 -18.26 7.76 44.31
C ARG A 75 -19.45 8.01 43.38
N GLN A 76 -19.31 7.73 42.10
CA GLN A 76 -20.46 7.58 41.20
C GLN A 76 -21.05 6.17 41.36
N ARG A 77 -22.36 6.08 41.65
CA ARG A 77 -23.12 4.83 41.64
C ARG A 77 -23.27 4.34 40.19
N PRO A 78 -23.14 3.05 39.88
CA PRO A 78 -23.33 2.58 38.51
C PRO A 78 -24.81 2.57 38.15
N PHE A 79 -25.14 3.17 37.00
CA PHE A 79 -26.42 2.99 36.32
C PHE A 79 -26.56 1.52 35.89
N ALA A 80 -27.59 0.83 36.40
CA ALA A 80 -27.94 -0.51 35.95
C ALA A 80 -28.63 -0.41 34.58
N SER A 81 -28.05 -1.04 33.54
CA SER A 81 -28.69 -1.20 32.24
C SER A 81 -29.53 -2.50 32.22
N PRO A 82 -30.79 -2.47 31.74
CA PRO A 82 -31.60 -3.68 31.66
C PRO A 82 -31.11 -4.57 30.51
N HIS A 83 -30.99 -5.86 30.81
CA HIS A 83 -30.57 -6.90 29.89
C HIS A 83 -31.50 -6.98 28.67
N ARG A 84 -31.04 -6.51 27.51
CA ARG A 84 -31.66 -6.83 26.21
C ARG A 84 -31.09 -8.13 25.66
N ASN A 85 -32.00 -9.05 25.41
CA ASN A 85 -31.78 -10.37 24.81
C ASN A 85 -31.02 -10.23 23.47
N ARG A 86 -29.78 -10.73 23.41
CA ARG A 86 -28.89 -10.54 22.27
C ARG A 86 -29.09 -11.67 21.26
N MET A 87 -29.94 -11.44 20.27
CA MET A 87 -29.94 -12.23 19.04
C MET A 87 -28.54 -12.20 18.43
N THR A 88 -28.01 -13.38 18.12
CA THR A 88 -26.68 -13.58 17.53
C THR A 88 -26.70 -13.17 16.06
N ARG A 89 -26.71 -11.85 15.80
CA ARG A 89 -26.30 -11.31 14.51
C ARG A 89 -24.82 -11.62 14.37
N THR A 90 -24.44 -12.43 13.39
CA THR A 90 -23.05 -12.56 12.95
C THR A 90 -22.55 -11.15 12.66
N LYS A 91 -21.76 -10.59 13.58
CA LYS A 91 -21.21 -9.25 13.42
C LYS A 91 -20.16 -9.37 12.33
N THR A 92 -20.51 -9.01 11.10
CA THR A 92 -19.51 -8.65 10.10
C THR A 92 -18.61 -7.58 10.73
N SER A 93 -17.30 -7.78 10.63
CA SER A 93 -16.33 -6.79 11.09
C SER A 93 -16.64 -5.45 10.41
N PRO A 94 -16.61 -4.31 11.14
CA PRO A 94 -16.77 -3.00 10.51
C PRO A 94 -15.57 -2.63 9.62
N LEU A 95 -14.49 -3.43 9.66
CA LEU A 95 -13.28 -3.27 8.87
C LEU A 95 -13.08 -4.46 7.93
N LEU A 96 -12.49 -4.19 6.77
CA LEU A 96 -12.01 -5.18 5.82
C LEU A 96 -10.63 -5.66 6.26
N THR A 97 -10.45 -6.98 6.31
CA THR A 97 -9.12 -7.58 6.34
C THR A 97 -8.61 -7.66 4.90
N THR A 98 -7.51 -6.98 4.63
CA THR A 98 -6.86 -6.92 3.32
C THR A 98 -5.48 -7.55 3.41
N ARG A 99 -4.86 -7.82 2.26
CA ARG A 99 -3.53 -8.42 2.15
C ARG A 99 -2.49 -7.73 3.02
N TYR A 100 -2.55 -6.40 3.06
CA TYR A 100 -1.60 -5.56 3.76
C TYR A 100 -2.23 -4.85 4.97
N GLY A 101 -3.25 -5.42 5.60
CA GLY A 101 -3.74 -4.94 6.89
C GLY A 101 -5.21 -4.60 6.90
N LEU A 102 -5.60 -3.62 7.70
CA LEU A 102 -7.01 -3.28 7.89
C LEU A 102 -7.38 -2.07 7.03
N CYS A 103 -8.51 -2.15 6.34
CA CYS A 103 -9.09 -1.00 5.65
C CYS A 103 -10.52 -0.77 6.11
N ALA A 104 -10.92 0.50 6.21
CA ALA A 104 -12.33 0.87 6.30
C ALA A 104 -13.04 0.53 4.97
N PRO A 105 -14.27 0.00 5.00
CA PRO A 105 -15.07 -0.18 3.80
C PRO A 105 -15.41 1.16 3.16
N SER A 106 -15.42 1.22 1.83
CA SER A 106 -15.89 2.40 1.06
C SER A 106 -17.22 2.08 0.38
N PRO A 107 -18.17 3.02 0.33
CA PRO A 107 -19.33 2.91 -0.57
C PRO A 107 -18.99 3.30 -2.02
N SER A 108 -17.76 3.72 -2.32
CA SER A 108 -17.33 4.11 -3.66
C SER A 108 -17.36 2.93 -4.64
N ASP A 109 -17.85 3.19 -5.86
CA ASP A 109 -17.80 2.24 -6.98
C ASP A 109 -16.46 2.21 -7.72
N ALA A 110 -15.48 2.99 -7.27
CA ALA A 110 -14.14 3.01 -7.86
C ALA A 110 -13.54 1.60 -7.89
N PRO A 111 -12.81 1.21 -8.95
CA PRO A 111 -12.23 -0.12 -9.09
C PRO A 111 -11.42 -0.56 -7.85
N ALA A 112 -10.61 0.32 -7.27
CA ALA A 112 -9.83 0.04 -6.07
C ALA A 112 -10.72 -0.29 -4.84
N ALA A 113 -11.80 0.45 -4.62
CA ALA A 113 -12.75 0.16 -3.53
C ALA A 113 -13.43 -1.19 -3.71
N ARG A 114 -13.93 -1.46 -4.93
CA ARG A 114 -14.56 -2.75 -5.27
C ARG A 114 -13.61 -3.92 -5.10
N ALA A 115 -12.35 -3.77 -5.52
CA ALA A 115 -11.33 -4.79 -5.36
C ALA A 115 -10.98 -5.04 -3.88
N LEU A 116 -10.78 -3.99 -3.07
CA LEU A 116 -10.54 -4.16 -1.64
C LEU A 116 -11.70 -4.88 -0.93
N GLN A 117 -12.95 -4.59 -1.33
CA GLN A 117 -14.12 -5.24 -0.74
C GLN A 117 -14.27 -6.70 -1.17
N PHE A 118 -13.98 -7.02 -2.43
CA PHE A 118 -14.26 -8.35 -2.99
C PHE A 118 -13.05 -9.30 -2.94
N TYR A 119 -11.85 -8.77 -3.13
CA TYR A 119 -10.58 -9.49 -3.18
C TYR A 119 -9.71 -9.32 -1.95
N GLY A 120 -9.95 -8.28 -1.14
CA GLY A 120 -9.06 -7.93 -0.05
C GLY A 120 -7.70 -7.39 -0.52
N GLU A 121 -7.58 -6.97 -1.78
CA GLU A 121 -6.38 -6.41 -2.38
C GLU A 121 -6.72 -5.57 -3.61
N TRP A 122 -5.74 -4.86 -4.15
CA TRP A 122 -5.86 -4.07 -5.36
C TRP A 122 -4.57 -4.20 -6.17
N ALA A 123 -4.71 -4.57 -7.45
CA ALA A 123 -3.64 -4.59 -8.45
C ALA A 123 -2.33 -5.23 -7.94
N GLU A 124 -2.43 -6.39 -7.28
CA GLU A 124 -1.32 -7.05 -6.58
C GLU A 124 -0.09 -7.28 -7.47
N GLN A 125 -0.28 -7.54 -8.76
CA GLN A 125 0.82 -7.73 -9.69
C GLN A 125 1.65 -6.45 -9.95
N GLU A 126 1.12 -5.25 -9.68
CA GLU A 126 1.95 -4.04 -9.61
C GLU A 126 2.93 -4.12 -8.42
N THR A 127 2.44 -4.63 -7.29
CA THR A 127 3.25 -4.84 -6.08
C THR A 127 4.30 -5.94 -6.30
N ASP A 128 3.94 -7.02 -7.00
CA ASP A 128 4.88 -8.09 -7.34
C ASP A 128 6.11 -7.56 -8.10
N LEU A 129 5.90 -6.74 -9.14
CA LEU A 129 6.99 -6.11 -9.88
C LEU A 129 7.82 -5.18 -8.97
N LEU A 130 7.15 -4.29 -8.23
CA LEU A 130 7.83 -3.30 -7.39
C LEU A 130 8.58 -3.92 -6.19
N SER A 131 8.21 -5.14 -5.77
CA SER A 131 8.88 -5.86 -4.69
C SER A 131 10.35 -6.22 -4.98
N GLY A 132 10.74 -6.25 -6.27
CA GLY A 132 12.14 -6.40 -6.66
C GLY A 132 12.98 -5.13 -6.47
N LEU A 133 12.34 -3.97 -6.31
CA LEU A 133 12.98 -2.65 -6.39
C LEU A 133 12.91 -1.88 -5.06
N VAL A 134 11.84 -2.06 -4.30
CA VAL A 134 11.64 -1.37 -3.02
C VAL A 134 12.25 -2.21 -1.89
N THR A 135 13.10 -1.59 -1.08
CA THR A 135 13.75 -2.24 0.08
C THR A 135 13.74 -1.34 1.31
N ASP A 136 14.20 -1.88 2.44
CA ASP A 136 14.30 -1.17 3.73
C ASP A 136 15.11 0.13 3.58
N GLY A 137 14.63 1.21 4.19
CA GLY A 137 15.25 2.54 4.13
C GLY A 137 14.91 3.35 2.88
N HIS A 138 14.20 2.80 1.90
CA HIS A 138 13.82 3.57 0.72
C HIS A 138 12.80 4.67 1.04
N HIS A 139 12.92 5.76 0.28
CA HIS A 139 11.97 6.85 0.23
C HIS A 139 11.13 6.75 -1.03
N VAL A 140 9.81 6.74 -0.88
CA VAL A 140 8.86 6.54 -1.97
C VAL A 140 7.86 7.68 -2.00
N VAL A 141 7.53 8.14 -3.21
CA VAL A 141 6.38 9.02 -3.45
C VAL A 141 5.32 8.21 -4.21
N GLU A 142 4.09 8.24 -3.73
CA GLU A 142 2.93 7.63 -4.36
C GLU A 142 1.89 8.72 -4.68
N ILE A 143 1.63 8.99 -5.95
CA ILE A 143 0.56 9.89 -6.40
C ILE A 143 -0.65 9.04 -6.76
N GLY A 144 -1.82 9.35 -6.22
CA GLY A 144 -3.03 8.54 -6.36
C GLY A 144 -3.04 7.36 -5.38
N GLY A 145 -3.02 7.66 -4.08
CA GLY A 145 -3.08 6.65 -3.02
C GLY A 145 -4.44 5.95 -2.89
N ASP A 146 -5.51 6.47 -3.51
CA ASP A 146 -6.88 5.94 -3.44
C ASP A 146 -7.28 5.65 -1.98
N PHE A 147 -7.51 4.37 -1.67
CA PHE A 147 -7.91 3.87 -0.35
C PHE A 147 -6.74 3.22 0.40
N GLY A 148 -5.50 3.45 -0.04
CA GLY A 148 -4.27 3.06 0.65
C GLY A 148 -3.78 1.64 0.38
N ALA A 149 -4.33 0.92 -0.60
CA ALA A 149 -3.98 -0.49 -0.84
C ALA A 149 -2.47 -0.71 -1.03
N HIS A 150 -1.85 0.03 -1.96
CA HIS A 150 -0.42 0.00 -2.18
C HIS A 150 0.35 0.77 -1.10
N THR A 151 -0.18 1.88 -0.58
CA THR A 151 0.42 2.62 0.53
C THR A 151 0.72 1.72 1.74
N LEU A 152 -0.21 0.82 2.11
CA LEU A 152 -0.01 -0.12 3.21
C LEU A 152 1.12 -1.13 2.95
N TRP A 153 1.29 -1.55 1.70
CA TRP A 153 2.41 -2.40 1.30
C TRP A 153 3.73 -1.61 1.32
N LEU A 154 3.76 -0.46 0.65
CA LEU A 154 4.93 0.43 0.57
C LEU A 154 5.48 0.75 1.97
N ALA A 155 4.60 1.12 2.89
CA ALA A 155 4.98 1.45 4.28
C ALA A 155 5.68 0.28 4.99
N ARG A 156 5.34 -0.96 4.67
CA ARG A 156 6.04 -2.14 5.22
C ARG A 156 7.32 -2.46 4.46
N ALA A 157 7.30 -2.29 3.14
CA ALA A 157 8.44 -2.59 2.28
C ALA A 157 9.64 -1.67 2.57
N VAL A 158 9.39 -0.40 2.86
CA VAL A 158 10.45 0.57 3.20
C VAL A 158 10.91 0.50 4.66
N GLY A 159 10.18 -0.22 5.51
CA GLY A 159 10.51 -0.38 6.93
C GLY A 159 10.52 0.90 7.76
N ASP A 160 11.02 0.80 8.99
CA ASP A 160 10.98 1.89 9.99
C ASP A 160 11.98 3.02 9.70
N THR A 161 12.94 2.77 8.81
CA THR A 161 13.99 3.71 8.41
C THR A 161 13.66 4.45 7.11
N GLY A 162 12.72 3.94 6.33
CA GLY A 162 12.24 4.55 5.09
C GLY A 162 11.01 5.43 5.29
N ALA A 163 10.53 6.00 4.19
CA ALA A 163 9.37 6.89 4.22
C ALA A 163 8.51 6.76 2.96
N VAL A 164 7.19 6.90 3.13
CA VAL A 164 6.23 6.97 2.03
C VAL A 164 5.50 8.31 2.09
N HIS A 165 5.66 9.13 1.06
CA HIS A 165 4.85 10.32 0.85
C HIS A 165 3.72 9.97 -0.12
N VAL A 166 2.49 9.92 0.36
CA VAL A 166 1.32 9.61 -0.46
C VAL A 166 0.50 10.87 -0.73
N ILE A 167 0.29 11.16 -2.00
CA ILE A 167 -0.47 12.30 -2.50
C ILE A 167 -1.79 11.77 -3.03
N GLU A 168 -2.90 12.23 -2.48
CA GLU A 168 -4.24 11.94 -3.01
C GLU A 168 -5.03 13.26 -3.08
N PRO A 169 -5.29 13.79 -4.29
CA PRO A 169 -5.97 15.07 -4.44
C PRO A 169 -7.48 15.00 -4.22
N ARG A 170 -8.11 13.82 -4.37
CA ARG A 170 -9.57 13.71 -4.21
C ARG A 170 -9.91 13.61 -2.73
N ARG A 171 -10.73 14.54 -2.25
CA ARG A 171 -11.07 14.71 -0.83
C ARG A 171 -11.59 13.45 -0.15
N LEU A 172 -12.54 12.73 -0.77
CA LEU A 172 -13.14 11.54 -0.15
C LEU A 172 -12.16 10.35 -0.08
N PRO A 173 -11.46 9.96 -1.16
CA PRO A 173 -10.35 9.02 -1.08
C PRO A 173 -9.28 9.42 -0.06
N PHE A 174 -8.85 10.69 -0.04
CA PHE A 174 -7.84 11.20 0.89
C PHE A 174 -8.23 10.99 2.37
N GLN A 175 -9.48 11.28 2.73
CA GLN A 175 -9.98 11.06 4.09
C GLN A 175 -9.93 9.57 4.47
N GLN A 176 -10.30 8.69 3.55
CA GLN A 176 -10.29 7.24 3.77
C GLN A 176 -8.86 6.68 3.82
N LEU A 177 -7.97 7.17 2.98
CA LEU A 177 -6.54 6.89 3.03
C LEU A 177 -5.97 7.22 4.41
N CYS A 178 -6.24 8.43 4.93
CA CYS A 178 -5.77 8.83 6.26
C CYS A 178 -6.33 7.92 7.37
N ALA A 179 -7.60 7.52 7.28
CA ALA A 179 -8.19 6.57 8.23
C ALA A 179 -7.48 5.21 8.17
N ASN A 180 -7.19 4.70 6.98
CA ASN A 180 -6.50 3.42 6.80
C ASN A 180 -5.04 3.46 7.27
N VAL A 181 -4.33 4.56 7.02
CA VAL A 181 -2.98 4.80 7.56
C VAL A 181 -3.01 4.78 9.10
N ALA A 182 -3.95 5.49 9.71
CA ALA A 182 -4.11 5.53 11.17
C ALA A 182 -4.49 4.17 11.77
N LEU A 183 -5.41 3.42 11.13
CA LEU A 183 -5.82 2.08 11.55
C LEU A 183 -4.66 1.08 11.60
N ASN A 184 -3.68 1.23 10.70
CA ASN A 184 -2.51 0.37 10.62
C ASN A 184 -1.30 0.91 11.40
N GLN A 185 -1.44 2.06 12.07
CA GLN A 185 -0.40 2.68 12.89
C GLN A 185 0.93 2.85 12.13
N LEU A 186 0.88 3.47 10.95
CA LEU A 186 2.05 3.63 10.08
C LEU A 186 2.71 5.01 10.30
N PRO A 187 3.78 5.12 11.12
CA PRO A 187 4.43 6.40 11.41
C PRO A 187 5.29 6.91 10.25
N ASN A 188 5.65 6.03 9.32
CA ASN A 188 6.50 6.31 8.17
C ASN A 188 5.72 6.72 6.91
N VAL A 189 4.41 7.00 7.05
CA VAL A 189 3.54 7.46 5.96
C VAL A 189 3.13 8.92 6.18
N PHE A 190 3.43 9.75 5.20
CA PHE A 190 3.08 11.18 5.18
C PHE A 190 2.02 11.41 4.11
N THR A 191 0.80 11.76 4.52
CA THR A 191 -0.33 11.98 3.61
C THR A 191 -0.45 13.44 3.18
N HIS A 192 -0.66 13.68 1.88
CA HIS A 192 -0.78 15.02 1.30
C HIS A 192 -2.08 15.14 0.49
N HIS A 193 -2.97 16.05 0.90
CA HIS A 193 -4.16 16.42 0.13
C HIS A 193 -3.79 17.54 -0.85
N ALA A 194 -3.25 17.15 -2.00
CA ALA A 194 -2.78 18.06 -3.03
C ALA A 194 -2.78 17.42 -4.41
N TRP A 195 -2.85 18.24 -5.45
CA TRP A 195 -2.43 17.90 -6.81
C TRP A 195 -0.94 18.26 -6.96
N LEU A 196 -0.14 17.40 -7.60
CA LEU A 196 1.23 17.76 -7.94
C LEU A 196 1.28 18.36 -9.34
N GLY A 197 1.82 19.57 -9.45
CA GLY A 197 1.97 20.29 -10.71
C GLY A 197 3.22 21.16 -10.76
N ASP A 198 3.28 22.01 -11.78
CA ASP A 198 4.43 22.87 -12.11
C ASP A 198 4.78 23.96 -11.08
N ALA A 199 3.80 24.42 -10.30
CA ALA A 199 3.95 25.46 -9.29
C ALA A 199 2.93 25.28 -8.16
N ASP A 200 3.16 25.94 -7.02
CA ASP A 200 2.17 26.00 -5.95
C ASP A 200 0.95 26.81 -6.38
N GLY A 201 -0.25 26.43 -5.90
CA GLY A 201 -1.47 27.15 -6.22
C GLY A 201 -2.74 26.36 -5.93
N MET A 202 -3.73 26.51 -6.82
CA MET A 202 -4.97 25.74 -6.80
C MET A 202 -5.13 25.00 -8.13
N HIS A 203 -5.76 23.84 -8.08
CA HIS A 203 -6.14 23.03 -9.22
C HIS A 203 -7.61 22.65 -9.08
N GLU A 204 -8.36 22.62 -10.17
CA GLU A 204 -9.74 22.14 -10.17
C GLU A 204 -9.73 20.65 -10.54
N LEU A 205 -10.30 19.82 -9.67
CA LEU A 205 -10.45 18.39 -9.90
C LEU A 205 -11.88 17.98 -9.55
N ASP A 206 -12.59 17.44 -10.53
CA ASP A 206 -13.98 16.97 -10.38
C ASP A 206 -14.92 18.06 -9.80
N GLY A 207 -14.73 19.32 -10.18
CA GLY A 207 -15.51 20.45 -9.66
C GLY A 207 -15.16 20.89 -8.23
N GLU A 208 -14.13 20.31 -7.61
CA GLU A 208 -13.59 20.75 -6.32
C GLU A 208 -12.23 21.43 -6.49
N ALA A 209 -12.00 22.52 -5.75
CA ALA A 209 -10.70 23.18 -5.70
C ALA A 209 -9.78 22.44 -4.72
N VAL A 210 -8.65 21.93 -5.22
CA VAL A 210 -7.60 21.27 -4.42
C VAL A 210 -6.32 22.10 -4.46
N ARG A 211 -5.54 22.07 -3.37
CA ARG A 211 -4.22 22.72 -3.36
C ARG A 211 -3.32 22.06 -4.40
N LYS A 212 -2.64 22.86 -5.19
CA LYS A 212 -1.55 22.44 -6.08
C LYS A 212 -0.22 22.67 -5.37
N ALA A 213 0.68 21.70 -5.44
CA ALA A 213 2.04 21.78 -4.91
C ALA A 213 3.03 21.22 -5.94
N THR A 214 4.32 21.52 -5.78
CA THR A 214 5.39 20.91 -6.59
C THR A 214 5.99 19.70 -5.86
N LEU A 215 6.48 18.70 -6.62
CA LEU A 215 7.23 17.59 -6.01
C LEU A 215 8.52 18.11 -5.37
N ASP A 216 9.20 19.05 -6.04
CA ASP A 216 10.37 19.74 -5.53
C ASP A 216 10.12 20.49 -4.21
N GLY A 217 8.90 20.97 -4.00
CA GLY A 217 8.46 21.64 -2.77
C GLY A 217 8.35 20.71 -1.56
N LEU A 218 8.27 19.39 -1.77
CA LEU A 218 8.29 18.41 -0.67
C LEU A 218 9.67 18.29 -0.01
N ALA A 219 10.73 18.81 -0.66
CA ALA A 219 12.10 18.86 -0.13
C ALA A 219 12.58 17.51 0.42
N LEU A 220 12.36 16.44 -0.36
CA LEU A 220 12.65 15.08 0.05
C LEU A 220 14.16 14.86 0.21
N PRO A 221 14.63 14.24 1.32
CA PRO A 221 16.05 13.99 1.54
C PRO A 221 16.60 12.90 0.59
N ALA A 222 15.73 12.02 0.10
CA ALA A 222 16.00 10.99 -0.88
C ALA A 222 14.69 10.64 -1.61
N LEU A 223 14.81 10.08 -2.82
CA LEU A 223 13.68 9.47 -3.54
C LEU A 223 14.18 8.29 -4.38
N HIS A 224 13.61 7.11 -4.14
CA HIS A 224 14.03 5.87 -4.81
C HIS A 224 12.97 5.37 -5.79
N LEU A 225 11.69 5.64 -5.50
CA LEU A 225 10.56 5.32 -6.37
C LEU A 225 9.58 6.49 -6.40
N LEU A 226 9.22 6.93 -7.61
CA LEU A 226 8.07 7.80 -7.87
C LEU A 226 6.98 6.97 -8.56
N LYS A 227 5.96 6.59 -7.79
CA LYS A 227 4.78 5.88 -8.27
C LYS A 227 3.68 6.89 -8.62
N ILE A 228 3.14 6.84 -9.84
CA ILE A 228 2.07 7.74 -10.31
C ILE A 228 0.88 6.89 -10.74
N ASN A 229 -0.18 6.87 -9.95
CA ASN A 229 -1.35 6.01 -10.14
C ASN A 229 -2.64 6.82 -10.24
N LEU A 230 -2.55 8.01 -10.82
CA LEU A 230 -3.66 8.91 -11.06
C LEU A 230 -3.61 9.33 -12.53
N ALA A 231 -4.73 9.14 -13.23
CA ALA A 231 -4.83 9.53 -14.64
C ALA A 231 -4.55 11.04 -14.78
N HIS A 232 -3.86 11.40 -15.86
CA HIS A 232 -3.44 12.74 -16.25
C HIS A 232 -2.47 13.44 -15.29
N ALA A 233 -2.05 12.79 -14.19
CA ALA A 233 -1.15 13.39 -13.21
C ALA A 233 0.33 13.32 -13.61
N LEU A 234 0.71 12.45 -14.55
CA LEU A 234 2.11 12.24 -14.89
C LEU A 234 2.79 13.51 -15.44
N PRO A 235 2.28 14.18 -16.49
CA PRO A 235 2.95 15.36 -17.03
C PRO A 235 3.12 16.48 -15.98
N ASP A 236 2.07 16.73 -15.20
CA ASP A 236 2.05 17.76 -14.16
C ASP A 236 3.04 17.44 -13.02
N ALA A 237 3.07 16.19 -12.57
CA ALA A 237 4.01 15.75 -11.54
C ALA A 237 5.47 15.91 -12.02
N LEU A 238 5.76 15.55 -13.27
CA LEU A 238 7.11 15.70 -13.85
C LEU A 238 7.51 17.18 -13.98
N ALA A 239 6.58 18.05 -14.38
CA ALA A 239 6.81 19.49 -14.49
C ALA A 239 7.23 20.12 -13.15
N GLY A 240 6.64 19.65 -12.04
CA GLY A 240 6.96 20.08 -10.67
C GLY A 240 8.15 19.40 -10.01
N ALA A 241 8.91 18.56 -10.72
CA ALA A 241 9.90 17.64 -10.15
C ALA A 241 11.33 17.82 -10.68
N ALA A 242 11.62 18.95 -11.34
CA ALA A 242 12.87 19.14 -12.06
C ALA A 242 14.13 18.95 -11.19
N ARG A 243 14.15 19.45 -9.94
CA ARG A 243 15.29 19.25 -9.03
C ARG A 243 15.30 17.82 -8.48
N THR A 244 14.15 17.33 -8.04
CA THR A 244 14.00 16.00 -7.42
C THR A 244 14.44 14.90 -8.37
N LEU A 245 14.04 14.96 -9.64
CA LEU A 245 14.42 13.95 -10.65
C LEU A 245 15.90 14.05 -11.02
N ARG A 246 16.45 15.26 -11.08
CA ARG A 246 17.88 15.48 -11.35
C ARG A 246 18.77 14.92 -10.23
N ASP A 247 18.41 15.21 -8.99
CA ASP A 247 19.24 14.92 -7.81
C ASP A 247 19.13 13.45 -7.40
N HIS A 248 17.92 12.87 -7.47
CA HIS A 248 17.66 11.53 -6.94
C HIS A 248 17.51 10.45 -8.01
N ARG A 249 17.12 10.82 -9.24
CA ARG A 249 16.93 9.90 -10.38
C ARG A 249 16.17 8.62 -10.00
N PRO A 250 15.00 8.74 -9.35
CA PRO A 250 14.26 7.57 -8.86
C PRO A 250 13.81 6.68 -10.01
N VAL A 251 13.49 5.41 -9.72
CA VAL A 251 12.67 4.61 -10.62
C VAL A 251 11.28 5.27 -10.73
N LEU A 252 10.73 5.32 -11.94
CA LEU A 252 9.36 5.78 -12.17
C LEU A 252 8.47 4.57 -12.41
N TYR A 253 7.28 4.57 -11.81
CA TYR A 253 6.24 3.60 -12.13
C TYR A 253 4.91 4.32 -12.26
N ALA A 254 4.40 4.43 -13.48
CA ALA A 254 3.24 5.26 -13.76
C ALA A 254 2.14 4.50 -14.50
N ARG A 255 0.89 4.79 -14.13
CA ARG A 255 -0.29 4.43 -14.92
C ARG A 255 -0.44 5.45 -16.03
N LEU A 256 -0.52 4.96 -17.27
CA LEU A 256 -0.77 5.79 -18.44
C LEU A 256 -2.25 6.15 -18.52
N SER A 257 -2.54 7.34 -19.04
CA SER A 257 -3.89 7.93 -19.03
C SER A 257 -4.81 7.42 -20.14
N GLY A 258 -4.33 6.47 -20.95
CA GLY A 258 -5.07 5.88 -22.06
C GLY A 258 -4.36 6.03 -23.40
N LEU A 259 -4.96 5.47 -24.45
CA LEU A 259 -4.33 5.36 -25.77
C LEU A 259 -3.94 6.71 -26.37
N GLU A 260 -4.74 7.76 -26.15
CA GLU A 260 -4.51 9.09 -26.74
C GLU A 260 -3.36 9.85 -26.07
N ALA A 261 -3.07 9.57 -24.80
CA ALA A 261 -2.06 10.28 -24.01
C ALA A 261 -0.76 9.48 -23.81
N ALA A 262 -0.82 8.15 -23.95
CA ALA A 262 0.28 7.25 -23.60
C ALA A 262 1.60 7.58 -24.31
N GLU A 263 1.56 7.90 -25.61
CA GLU A 263 2.76 8.26 -26.37
C GLU A 263 3.42 9.52 -25.81
N HIS A 264 2.63 10.59 -25.61
CA HIS A 264 3.12 11.84 -25.05
C HIS A 264 3.67 11.69 -23.63
N GLU A 265 3.01 10.87 -22.81
CA GLU A 265 3.43 10.55 -21.44
C GLU A 265 4.77 9.80 -21.42
N VAL A 266 4.95 8.83 -22.32
CA VAL A 266 6.21 8.08 -22.46
C VAL A 266 7.32 8.99 -23.00
N ASP A 267 7.03 9.86 -23.97
CA ASP A 267 7.99 10.82 -24.50
C ASP A 267 8.45 11.82 -23.44
N ALA A 268 7.55 12.28 -22.57
CA ALA A 268 7.91 13.14 -21.44
C ALA A 268 8.89 12.44 -20.47
N ILE A 269 8.70 11.14 -20.23
CA ILE A 269 9.63 10.32 -19.43
C ILE A 269 10.99 10.22 -20.14
N LYS A 270 11.00 9.88 -21.43
CA LYS A 270 12.23 9.73 -22.23
C LYS A 270 13.03 11.01 -22.35
N ALA A 271 12.35 12.16 -22.49
CA ALA A 271 12.99 13.48 -22.55
C ALA A 271 13.81 13.80 -21.29
N LEU A 272 13.53 13.13 -20.17
CA LEU A 272 14.26 13.25 -18.91
C LEU A 272 15.45 12.27 -18.80
N GLY A 273 15.79 11.54 -19.86
CA GLY A 273 16.90 10.58 -19.89
C GLY A 273 16.54 9.20 -19.34
N TYR A 274 15.25 8.88 -19.24
CA TYR A 274 14.77 7.59 -18.78
C TYR A 274 14.56 6.61 -19.95
N ARG A 275 14.88 5.34 -19.70
CA ARG A 275 14.39 4.21 -20.51
C ARG A 275 13.09 3.71 -19.91
N ALA A 276 12.13 3.33 -20.76
CA ALA A 276 10.77 3.02 -20.36
C ALA A 276 10.33 1.64 -20.89
N TRP A 277 9.62 0.87 -20.08
CA TRP A 277 9.11 -0.46 -20.42
C TRP A 277 7.65 -0.57 -20.04
N SER A 278 6.86 -1.25 -20.87
CA SER A 278 5.45 -1.50 -20.58
C SER A 278 5.25 -2.53 -19.49
N HIS A 279 4.24 -2.30 -18.65
CA HIS A 279 3.75 -3.28 -17.70
C HIS A 279 2.22 -3.29 -17.72
N THR A 280 1.63 -4.41 -18.14
CA THR A 280 0.17 -4.52 -18.35
C THR A 280 -0.47 -5.64 -17.51
N PRO A 281 -0.41 -5.59 -16.17
CA PRO A 281 -0.94 -6.66 -15.35
C PRO A 281 -2.47 -6.68 -15.35
N PRO A 282 -3.09 -7.88 -15.33
CA PRO A 282 -4.54 -8.01 -15.14
C PRO A 282 -4.95 -7.53 -13.75
N LEU A 283 -6.12 -6.89 -13.64
CA LEU A 283 -6.65 -6.45 -12.34
C LEU A 283 -7.12 -7.63 -11.45
N PHE A 284 -7.32 -8.80 -12.04
CA PHE A 284 -7.70 -10.01 -11.31
C PHE A 284 -6.47 -10.86 -11.01
N ASN A 285 -6.31 -11.21 -9.74
CA ASN A 285 -5.35 -12.18 -9.25
C ASN A 285 -6.08 -13.45 -8.80
N PRO A 286 -5.86 -14.62 -9.43
CA PRO A 286 -6.42 -15.90 -8.96
C PRO A 286 -5.97 -16.27 -7.54
N GLU A 287 -4.84 -15.75 -7.08
CA GLU A 287 -4.28 -15.95 -5.74
C GLU A 287 -4.61 -14.78 -4.79
N ASN A 288 -5.75 -14.10 -5.02
CA ASN A 288 -6.14 -12.95 -4.20
C ASN A 288 -6.38 -13.30 -2.73
N HIS A 289 -6.23 -12.29 -1.86
CA HIS A 289 -6.29 -12.43 -0.41
C HIS A 289 -7.58 -13.09 0.09
N ALA A 290 -8.72 -12.76 -0.52
CA ALA A 290 -10.02 -13.33 -0.15
C ALA A 290 -10.25 -14.75 -0.69
N GLY A 291 -9.36 -15.29 -1.54
CA GLY A 291 -9.55 -16.56 -2.24
C GLY A 291 -10.77 -16.52 -3.18
N ALA A 292 -11.16 -15.34 -3.66
CA ALA A 292 -12.35 -15.18 -4.47
C ALA A 292 -12.10 -15.69 -5.89
N VAL A 293 -12.95 -16.60 -6.36
CA VAL A 293 -12.84 -17.22 -7.69
C VAL A 293 -13.46 -16.37 -8.81
N ARG A 294 -14.37 -15.45 -8.47
CA ARG A 294 -15.08 -14.64 -9.46
C ARG A 294 -14.21 -13.47 -9.90
N ASN A 295 -13.99 -13.34 -11.20
CA ASN A 295 -13.38 -12.15 -11.79
C ASN A 295 -14.43 -11.04 -11.96
N ILE A 296 -14.32 -9.94 -11.20
CA ILE A 296 -15.18 -8.74 -11.27
C ILE A 296 -14.61 -7.67 -12.21
N PHE A 297 -13.45 -7.94 -12.83
CA PHE A 297 -12.75 -7.15 -13.85
C PHE A 297 -12.38 -8.02 -15.08
N PRO A 298 -13.35 -8.71 -15.71
CA PRO A 298 -13.06 -9.63 -16.81
C PRO A 298 -12.40 -8.90 -17.99
N GLY A 299 -11.23 -9.39 -18.42
CA GLY A 299 -10.49 -8.83 -19.55
C GLY A 299 -9.84 -7.47 -19.31
N ILE A 300 -9.87 -6.93 -18.09
CA ILE A 300 -9.28 -5.63 -17.78
C ILE A 300 -7.83 -5.81 -17.30
N VAL A 301 -6.93 -5.11 -17.98
CA VAL A 301 -5.54 -4.92 -17.59
C VAL A 301 -5.30 -3.45 -17.27
N THR A 302 -4.27 -3.17 -16.47
CA THR A 302 -3.74 -1.80 -16.37
C THR A 302 -2.79 -1.55 -17.53
N CYS A 303 -2.62 -0.29 -17.91
CA CYS A 303 -1.61 0.14 -18.88
C CYS A 303 -0.62 1.00 -18.13
N ASN A 304 0.47 0.39 -17.67
CA ASN A 304 1.48 1.07 -16.88
C ASN A 304 2.82 1.10 -17.63
N VAL A 305 3.67 2.02 -17.22
CA VAL A 305 5.06 2.14 -17.63
C VAL A 305 5.94 2.05 -16.39
N ILE A 306 7.02 1.28 -16.47
CA ILE A 306 8.13 1.35 -15.53
C ILE A 306 9.32 1.99 -16.24
N ALA A 307 10.03 2.88 -15.58
CA ALA A 307 11.16 3.57 -16.19
C ALA A 307 12.32 3.75 -15.21
N ALA A 308 13.54 3.66 -15.73
CA ALA A 308 14.76 3.88 -14.99
C ALA A 308 15.67 4.85 -15.76
N HIS A 309 16.39 5.70 -15.03
CA HIS A 309 17.31 6.65 -15.65
C HIS A 309 18.41 5.89 -16.39
N GLY A 310 18.82 6.36 -17.58
CA GLY A 310 19.78 5.65 -18.44
C GLY A 310 21.13 5.37 -17.77
N GLU A 311 21.51 6.18 -16.78
CA GLU A 311 22.74 5.98 -15.99
C GLU A 311 22.61 4.97 -14.83
N SER A 312 21.42 4.46 -14.52
CA SER A 312 21.20 3.54 -13.39
C SER A 312 21.68 2.11 -13.65
N GLY A 313 21.84 1.72 -14.92
CA GLY A 313 22.15 0.34 -15.31
C GLY A 313 21.03 -0.67 -15.00
N ILE A 314 19.83 -0.20 -14.59
CA ILE A 314 18.66 -1.05 -14.35
C ILE A 314 18.04 -1.42 -15.70
N GLU A 315 17.77 -2.71 -15.88
CA GLU A 315 17.03 -3.24 -17.03
C GLU A 315 15.88 -4.11 -16.54
N PHE A 316 14.76 -4.07 -17.25
CA PHE A 316 13.60 -4.92 -16.99
C PHE A 316 13.50 -5.96 -18.09
N GLU A 317 13.66 -7.24 -17.71
CA GLU A 317 13.56 -8.38 -18.65
C GLU A 317 12.13 -8.61 -19.14
N THR A 318 11.14 -8.08 -18.41
CA THR A 318 9.71 -8.22 -18.70
C THR A 318 9.12 -6.91 -19.18
N GLY A 319 8.35 -6.97 -20.27
CA GLY A 319 7.73 -5.80 -20.89
C GLY A 319 8.33 -5.49 -22.25
N ILE A 320 7.64 -4.66 -23.02
CA ILE A 320 8.15 -4.12 -24.28
C ILE A 320 8.84 -2.80 -23.92
N GLU A 321 10.12 -2.63 -24.28
CA GLU A 321 10.76 -1.32 -24.21
C GLU A 321 10.05 -0.38 -25.18
N LEU A 322 9.54 0.73 -24.65
CA LEU A 322 8.67 1.67 -25.34
C LEU A 322 9.48 2.77 -26.02
#